data_AF-A0A2J7ZJ16-F1
#
_entry.id   AF-A0A2J7ZJ16-F1
#
_cell.length_a   1.000
_cell.length_b   1.000
_cell.length_c   1.000
_cell.angle_alpha   90.00
_cell.angle_beta   90.00
_cell.angle_gamma   90.00
#
_symmetry.space_group_name_H-M   'P 1'
#
loop_
_entity.id
_entity.type
_entity.pdbx_description
1 polymer ?
#
loop_
_entity_poly.entity_id
_entity_poly.type
_entity_poly.pdbx_seq_one_letter_code
_entity_poly.pdbx_strand_id
1 'polypeptide(L)'
;SPTPLYLVPQPPPHTAPAQPRYAKDIDLKPKRLPNAPFAWIYPVLTYKEEDIIDECGLDCAMYLRILRFGLQLFFVLSIFCITFVLPPNLTSNEIDRLIRSQEKKNGTFVNGREYKFTDFDRFSLSNVEARSSKMWAHLVAVHFVVLFTLWLLWRFNKDSVLLRIMFLGNSTGGGPSHTVLVTDIPAISEAVARSAKDAAAAKKKLVPLGLGGQQRSVEMKEKSAAAGEYAELWEGPISTRWVGGR
;
A
#
# COMPACT_ATOMS: atom_id res chain seq x y z
N SER A 1 59.36 -14.77 43.98
CA SER A 1 58.07 -14.42 44.60
C SER A 1 57.02 -14.35 43.51
N PRO A 2 56.15 -15.37 43.33
CA PRO A 2 55.05 -15.30 42.39
C PRO A 2 53.73 -14.97 43.11
N THR A 3 53.01 -13.98 42.59
CA THR A 3 51.68 -13.56 43.02
C THR A 3 50.62 -14.62 42.66
N PRO A 4 49.65 -14.96 43.52
CA PRO A 4 48.65 -15.99 43.21
C PRO A 4 47.57 -15.44 42.27
N LEU A 5 47.30 -16.20 41.20
CA LEU A 5 46.15 -16.04 40.30
C LEU A 5 44.87 -16.42 41.06
N TYR A 6 44.01 -15.43 41.33
CA TYR A 6 42.66 -15.68 41.81
C TYR A 6 41.83 -16.36 40.72
N LEU A 7 41.38 -17.58 40.99
CA LEU A 7 40.40 -18.29 40.16
C LEU A 7 39.04 -17.60 40.33
N VAL A 8 38.53 -16.97 39.26
CA VAL A 8 37.16 -16.47 39.21
C VAL A 8 36.20 -17.67 39.12
N PRO A 9 35.22 -17.83 40.04
CA PRO A 9 34.26 -18.92 39.97
C PRO A 9 33.37 -18.81 38.72
N GLN A 10 33.28 -19.88 37.93
CA GLN A 10 32.37 -19.96 36.79
C GLN A 10 30.92 -20.16 37.30
N PRO A 11 29.93 -19.42 36.79
CA PRO A 11 28.53 -19.57 37.20
C PRO A 11 27.91 -20.89 36.66
N PRO A 12 26.87 -21.42 37.32
CA PRO A 12 26.28 -22.72 36.99
C PRO A 12 25.61 -22.75 35.60
N PRO A 13 25.55 -23.94 34.96
CA PRO A 13 25.26 -24.09 33.52
C PRO A 13 23.83 -23.71 33.08
N HIS A 14 22.90 -23.47 34.00
CA HIS A 14 21.50 -23.16 33.70
C HIS A 14 21.19 -21.65 33.66
N THR A 15 22.16 -20.79 33.97
CA THR A 15 21.97 -19.33 34.03
C THR A 15 22.66 -18.57 32.90
N ALA A 16 23.16 -19.28 31.88
CA ALA A 16 23.71 -18.64 30.69
C ALA A 16 22.60 -17.84 29.99
N PRO A 17 22.72 -16.50 29.87
CA PRO A 17 21.81 -15.74 29.03
C PRO A 17 21.91 -16.31 27.61
N ALA A 18 20.77 -16.55 26.96
CA ALA A 18 20.73 -17.00 25.58
C ALA A 18 21.66 -16.11 24.75
N GLN A 19 22.70 -16.72 24.18
CA GLN A 19 23.70 -15.96 23.43
C GLN A 19 22.99 -15.32 22.23
N PRO A 20 23.16 -14.01 21.98
CA PRO A 20 22.67 -13.39 20.76
C PRO A 20 23.18 -14.19 19.57
N ARG A 21 22.32 -14.52 18.59
CA ARG A 21 22.72 -15.20 17.33
C ARG A 21 23.54 -14.27 16.40
N TYR A 22 24.34 -13.37 16.95
CA TYR A 22 25.29 -12.60 16.18
C TYR A 22 26.68 -13.11 16.53
N ALA A 23 27.31 -13.73 15.54
CA ALA A 23 28.70 -14.15 15.60
C ALA A 23 29.56 -12.88 15.78
N LYS A 24 30.11 -12.70 17.00
CA LYS A 24 30.88 -11.50 17.39
C LYS A 24 32.17 -11.33 16.59
N ASP A 25 32.56 -12.37 15.86
CA ASP A 25 33.76 -12.51 15.06
C ASP A 25 33.58 -12.09 13.58
N ILE A 26 32.36 -11.75 13.15
CA ILE A 26 32.11 -11.32 11.76
C ILE A 26 31.97 -9.80 11.68
N ASP A 27 33.03 -9.11 11.20
CA ASP A 27 32.98 -7.68 10.82
C ASP A 27 32.26 -7.52 9.48
N LEU A 28 30.94 -7.67 9.48
CA LEU A 28 30.05 -7.39 8.34
C LEU A 28 29.92 -5.88 8.14
N LYS A 29 31.02 -5.21 7.72
CA LYS A 29 30.90 -3.85 7.21
C LYS A 29 30.17 -3.91 5.87
N PRO A 30 28.97 -3.31 5.72
CA PRO A 30 28.28 -3.29 4.45
C PRO A 30 29.15 -2.58 3.42
N LYS A 31 29.17 -3.10 2.19
CA LYS A 31 29.90 -2.48 1.08
C LYS A 31 29.38 -1.04 0.92
N ARG A 32 30.27 -0.06 1.03
CA ARG A 32 29.89 1.36 0.93
C ARG A 32 29.27 1.63 -0.44
N LEU A 33 28.08 2.23 -0.44
CA LEU A 33 27.38 2.65 -1.65
C LEU A 33 28.12 3.83 -2.30
N PRO A 34 28.04 4.00 -3.63
CA PRO A 34 28.62 5.17 -4.29
C PRO A 34 27.89 6.45 -3.87
N ASN A 35 28.61 7.58 -3.77
CA ASN A 35 28.07 8.86 -3.28
C ASN A 35 27.21 9.64 -4.31
N ALA A 36 26.70 9.00 -5.37
CA ALA A 36 25.92 9.69 -6.41
C ALA A 36 24.40 9.60 -6.15
N PRO A 37 23.60 10.62 -6.53
CA PRO A 37 22.15 10.52 -6.48
C PRO A 37 21.70 9.34 -7.36
N PHE A 38 20.84 8.48 -6.83
CA PHE A 38 20.35 7.24 -7.46
C PHE A 38 21.35 6.07 -7.57
N ALA A 39 22.59 6.19 -7.09
CA ALA A 39 23.55 5.09 -7.10
C ALA A 39 23.12 3.86 -6.27
N TRP A 40 22.12 4.02 -5.40
CA TRP A 40 21.53 2.95 -4.61
C TRP A 40 20.53 2.08 -5.39
N ILE A 41 19.96 2.58 -6.50
CA ILE A 41 18.91 1.88 -7.25
C ILE A 41 19.46 0.62 -7.92
N TYR A 42 20.59 0.75 -8.62
CA TYR A 42 21.19 -0.36 -9.36
C TYR A 42 21.61 -1.54 -8.45
N PRO A 43 22.30 -1.31 -7.32
CA PRO A 43 22.59 -2.36 -6.33
C PRO A 43 21.33 -3.04 -5.82
N VAL A 44 20.26 -2.30 -5.52
CA VAL A 44 19.00 -2.86 -4.99
C VAL A 44 18.27 -3.71 -6.04
N LEU A 45 18.28 -3.30 -7.31
CA LEU A 45 17.66 -4.08 -8.39
C LEU A 45 18.46 -5.34 -8.76
N THR A 46 19.78 -5.28 -8.66
CA THR A 46 20.68 -6.40 -9.03
C THR A 46 20.90 -7.38 -7.87
N TYR A 47 20.40 -7.06 -6.68
CA TYR A 47 20.56 -7.90 -5.50
C TYR A 47 19.90 -9.27 -5.68
N LYS A 48 20.66 -10.32 -5.40
CA LYS A 48 20.28 -11.71 -5.63
C LYS A 48 19.15 -12.13 -4.71
N GLU A 49 18.28 -12.98 -5.21
CA GLU A 49 17.12 -13.44 -4.44
C GLU A 49 17.49 -14.38 -3.30
N GLU A 50 18.51 -15.22 -3.49
CA GLU A 50 19.06 -16.12 -2.45
C GLU A 50 19.52 -15.36 -1.20
N ASP A 51 20.30 -14.29 -1.39
CA ASP A 51 20.78 -13.45 -0.29
C ASP A 51 19.63 -12.74 0.46
N ILE A 52 18.53 -12.38 -0.24
CA ILE A 52 17.35 -11.77 0.40
C ILE A 52 16.64 -12.78 1.31
N ILE A 53 16.54 -14.03 0.86
CA ILE A 53 15.87 -15.07 1.62
C ILE A 53 16.63 -15.36 2.92
N ASP A 54 17.97 -15.36 2.87
CA ASP A 54 18.82 -15.63 4.03
C ASP A 54 18.81 -14.49 5.05
N GLU A 55 18.84 -13.23 4.60
CA GLU A 55 18.87 -12.04 5.46
C GLU A 55 17.47 -11.61 5.96
N CYS A 56 16.46 -11.60 5.07
CA CYS A 56 15.13 -11.04 5.34
C CYS A 56 14.01 -12.08 5.47
N GLY A 57 14.28 -13.33 5.11
CA GLY A 57 13.29 -14.42 5.10
C GLY A 57 12.46 -14.52 3.82
N LEU A 58 11.74 -15.64 3.70
CA LEU A 58 10.96 -16.00 2.50
C LEU A 58 9.83 -14.99 2.19
N ASP A 59 9.14 -14.48 3.22
CA ASP A 59 7.98 -13.59 3.02
C ASP A 59 8.37 -12.26 2.38
N CYS A 60 9.45 -11.64 2.89
CA CYS A 60 10.02 -10.43 2.31
C CYS A 60 10.50 -10.67 0.87
N ALA A 61 11.20 -11.79 0.63
CA ALA A 61 11.64 -12.16 -0.71
C ALA A 61 10.44 -12.29 -1.68
N MET A 62 9.35 -12.93 -1.26
CA MET A 62 8.15 -13.09 -2.08
C MET A 62 7.49 -11.74 -2.39
N TYR A 63 7.43 -10.83 -1.43
CA TYR A 63 6.92 -9.47 -1.65
C TYR A 63 7.75 -8.72 -2.70
N LEU A 64 9.08 -8.73 -2.58
CA LEU A 64 9.98 -8.11 -3.55
C LEU A 64 9.90 -8.76 -4.93
N ARG A 65 9.69 -10.08 -4.98
CA ARG A 65 9.48 -10.84 -6.22
C ARG A 65 8.24 -10.35 -6.97
N ILE A 66 7.12 -10.12 -6.27
CA ILE A 66 5.87 -9.58 -6.85
C ILE A 66 6.09 -8.17 -7.39
N LEU A 67 6.81 -7.31 -6.66
CA LEU A 67 7.11 -5.95 -7.12
C LEU A 67 7.97 -5.93 -8.37
N ARG A 68 9.05 -6.74 -8.40
CA ARG A 68 9.92 -6.87 -9.59
C ARG A 68 9.14 -7.41 -10.80
N PHE A 69 8.28 -8.40 -10.58
CA PHE A 69 7.39 -8.93 -11.62
C PHE A 69 6.43 -7.86 -12.16
N GLY A 70 5.77 -7.08 -11.28
CA GLY A 70 4.89 -6.00 -11.68
C GLY A 70 5.61 -4.94 -12.52
N LEU A 71 6.81 -4.52 -12.10
CA LEU A 71 7.62 -3.55 -12.85
C LEU A 71 8.00 -4.08 -14.24
N GLN A 72 8.47 -5.33 -14.33
CA GLN A 72 8.82 -5.95 -15.60
C GLN A 72 7.59 -6.09 -16.51
N LEU A 73 6.44 -6.48 -15.97
CA LEU A 73 5.18 -6.60 -16.70
C LEU A 73 4.75 -5.25 -17.29
N PHE A 74 4.67 -4.21 -16.45
CA PHE A 74 4.27 -2.88 -16.91
C PHE A 74 5.25 -2.28 -17.91
N PHE A 75 6.55 -2.54 -17.76
CA PHE A 75 7.56 -2.07 -18.69
C PHE A 75 7.39 -2.69 -20.09
N VAL A 76 7.26 -4.02 -20.16
CA VAL A 76 7.07 -4.73 -21.44
C VAL A 76 5.73 -4.35 -22.08
N LEU A 77 4.65 -4.29 -21.30
CA LEU A 77 3.35 -3.89 -21.79
C LEU A 77 3.31 -2.43 -22.28
N SER A 78 4.01 -1.52 -21.59
CA SER A 78 4.10 -0.12 -22.01
C SER A 78 4.74 0.01 -23.39
N ILE A 79 5.89 -0.66 -23.60
CA ILE A 79 6.57 -0.68 -24.91
C ILE A 79 5.67 -1.30 -25.99
N PHE A 80 4.99 -2.40 -25.67
CA PHE A 80 4.06 -3.04 -26.59
C PHE A 80 2.89 -2.12 -26.97
N CYS A 81 2.25 -1.48 -25.99
CA CYS A 81 1.16 -0.53 -26.23
C CYS A 81 1.62 0.66 -27.08
N ILE A 82 2.79 1.23 -26.79
CA ILE A 82 3.35 2.33 -27.58
C ILE A 82 3.60 1.87 -29.03
N THR A 83 4.09 0.65 -29.24
CA THR A 83 4.46 0.18 -30.59
C THR A 83 3.25 -0.27 -31.41
N PHE A 84 2.26 -0.92 -30.79
CA PHE A 84 1.12 -1.52 -31.50
C PHE A 84 -0.16 -0.69 -31.43
N VAL A 85 -0.44 -0.02 -30.31
CA VAL A 85 -1.69 0.73 -30.10
C VAL A 85 -1.57 2.18 -30.58
N LEU A 86 -0.39 2.78 -30.47
CA LEU A 86 -0.17 4.18 -30.86
C LEU A 86 -0.29 4.45 -32.38
N PRO A 87 0.27 3.62 -33.29
CA PRO A 87 0.19 3.91 -34.72
C PRO A 87 -1.26 3.93 -35.28
N PRO A 88 -2.15 2.98 -34.93
CA PRO A 88 -3.56 3.05 -35.29
C PRO A 88 -4.26 4.31 -34.76
N ASN A 89 -3.92 4.74 -33.54
CA ASN A 89 -4.47 5.95 -32.93
C ASN A 89 -4.05 7.21 -33.70
N LEU A 90 -2.78 7.32 -34.11
CA LEU A 90 -2.25 8.50 -34.82
C LEU A 90 -2.68 8.60 -36.29
N THR A 91 -2.99 7.47 -36.93
CA THR A 91 -3.38 7.45 -38.35
C THR A 91 -4.79 8.03 -38.57
N SER A 92 -5.55 8.26 -37.50
CA SER A 92 -6.93 8.74 -37.58
C SER A 92 -7.00 10.26 -37.48
N ASN A 93 -7.89 10.90 -38.24
CA ASN A 93 -7.98 12.37 -38.34
C ASN A 93 -9.28 12.92 -37.70
N GLU A 94 -9.99 12.14 -36.89
CA GLU A 94 -11.31 12.52 -36.37
C GLU A 94 -11.22 13.64 -35.34
N ILE A 95 -10.23 13.63 -34.44
CA ILE A 95 -10.05 14.74 -33.50
C ILE A 95 -9.75 16.05 -34.24
N ASP A 96 -8.95 16.02 -35.31
CA ASP A 96 -8.67 17.23 -36.11
C ASP A 96 -9.88 17.71 -36.92
N ARG A 97 -10.80 16.80 -37.27
CA ARG A 97 -12.10 17.14 -37.85
C ARG A 97 -13.02 17.76 -36.80
N LEU A 98 -13.04 17.21 -35.59
CA LEU A 98 -13.86 17.68 -34.47
C LEU A 98 -13.40 19.05 -33.95
N ILE A 99 -12.09 19.27 -33.80
CA ILE A 99 -11.49 20.58 -33.46
C ILE A 99 -11.91 21.64 -34.49
N ARG A 100 -11.76 21.36 -35.80
CA ARG A 100 -12.21 22.28 -36.87
C ARG A 100 -13.71 22.52 -36.87
N SER A 101 -14.51 21.54 -36.43
CA SER A 101 -15.96 21.71 -36.33
C SER A 101 -16.40 22.52 -35.11
N GLN A 102 -15.63 22.44 -34.01
CA GLN A 102 -15.85 23.26 -32.81
C GLN A 102 -15.52 24.73 -33.03
N GLU A 103 -14.43 25.02 -33.73
CA GLU A 103 -14.07 26.41 -34.06
C GLU A 103 -15.18 27.10 -34.88
N LYS A 104 -15.87 26.34 -35.74
CA LYS A 104 -17.01 26.82 -36.54
C LYS A 104 -18.32 26.92 -35.76
N LYS A 105 -18.48 26.17 -34.68
CA LYS A 105 -19.71 26.10 -33.87
C LYS A 105 -19.34 26.47 -32.44
N ASN A 106 -19.41 27.76 -32.08
CA ASN A 106 -19.19 28.38 -30.75
C ASN A 106 -19.11 27.44 -29.51
N GLY A 107 -18.16 26.51 -29.48
CA GLY A 107 -18.11 25.42 -28.51
C GLY A 107 -19.20 24.33 -28.65
N THR A 108 -18.88 23.14 -28.16
CA THR A 108 -19.81 22.01 -28.00
C THR A 108 -20.15 21.91 -26.53
N PHE A 109 -21.38 22.25 -26.17
CA PHE A 109 -21.88 22.13 -24.80
C PHE A 109 -22.60 20.78 -24.64
N VAL A 110 -22.15 19.95 -23.72
CA VAL A 110 -22.86 18.72 -23.32
C VAL A 110 -23.14 18.83 -21.82
N ASN A 111 -24.39 18.67 -21.41
CA ASN A 111 -24.80 18.79 -19.99
C ASN A 111 -24.32 20.08 -19.29
N GLY A 112 -24.36 21.23 -19.98
CA GLY A 112 -23.96 22.52 -19.43
C GLY A 112 -22.46 22.73 -19.23
N ARG A 113 -21.61 21.82 -19.73
CA ARG A 113 -20.15 21.96 -19.72
C ARG A 113 -19.63 22.07 -21.15
N GLU A 114 -18.68 22.98 -21.36
CA GLU A 114 -17.95 23.12 -22.62
C GLU A 114 -16.92 21.98 -22.74
N TYR A 115 -17.03 21.18 -23.80
CA TYR A 115 -16.05 20.13 -24.11
C TYR A 115 -15.10 20.68 -25.17
N LYS A 116 -13.84 20.90 -24.79
CA LYS A 116 -12.78 21.30 -25.71
C LYS A 116 -11.89 20.11 -26.01
N PHE A 117 -11.77 19.75 -27.29
CA PHE A 117 -10.82 18.73 -27.72
C PHE A 117 -9.39 19.26 -27.57
N THR A 118 -8.52 18.46 -26.97
CA THR A 118 -7.11 18.81 -26.74
C THR A 118 -6.19 17.89 -27.54
N ASP A 119 -4.94 18.31 -27.78
CA ASP A 119 -3.99 17.50 -28.58
C ASP A 119 -3.68 16.13 -27.95
N PHE A 120 -3.87 15.99 -26.63
CA PHE A 120 -3.78 14.71 -25.92
C PHE A 120 -4.86 13.69 -26.36
N ASP A 121 -6.03 14.17 -26.81
CA ASP A 121 -7.13 13.29 -27.27
C ASP A 121 -6.77 12.54 -28.55
N ARG A 122 -5.74 12.98 -29.29
CA ARG A 122 -5.22 12.28 -30.49
C ARG A 122 -4.62 10.92 -30.17
N PHE A 123 -4.10 10.73 -28.96
CA PHE A 123 -3.52 9.45 -28.52
C PHE A 123 -4.56 8.50 -27.94
N SER A 124 -5.78 8.99 -27.71
CA SER A 124 -6.89 8.23 -27.13
C SER A 124 -7.70 7.51 -28.21
N LEU A 125 -8.46 6.51 -27.79
CA LEU A 125 -9.36 5.74 -28.66
C LEU A 125 -10.45 6.64 -29.29
N SER A 126 -10.72 7.82 -28.70
CA SER A 126 -11.65 8.82 -29.25
C SER A 126 -11.25 9.34 -30.63
N ASN A 127 -9.97 9.22 -31.02
CA ASN A 127 -9.52 9.59 -32.35
C ASN A 127 -9.86 8.55 -33.44
N VAL A 128 -10.19 7.32 -33.06
CA VAL A 128 -10.47 6.26 -34.03
C VAL A 128 -11.91 6.35 -34.54
N GLU A 129 -12.06 6.39 -35.87
CA GLU A 129 -13.35 6.42 -36.55
C GLU A 129 -14.24 5.22 -36.18
N ALA A 130 -15.48 5.50 -35.78
CA ALA A 130 -16.49 4.47 -35.56
C ALA A 130 -16.71 3.66 -36.86
N ARG A 131 -16.76 2.32 -36.76
CA ARG A 131 -16.88 1.36 -37.87
C ARG A 131 -15.61 1.18 -38.73
N SER A 132 -14.47 1.77 -38.36
CA SER A 132 -13.20 1.58 -39.09
C SER A 132 -12.55 0.23 -38.82
N SER A 133 -11.83 -0.32 -39.80
CA SER A 133 -11.05 -1.57 -39.67
C SER A 133 -9.96 -1.49 -38.59
N LYS A 134 -9.56 -0.28 -38.20
CA LYS A 134 -8.59 -0.01 -37.13
C LYS A 134 -9.05 -0.54 -35.75
N MET A 135 -10.36 -0.66 -35.52
CA MET A 135 -10.90 -1.21 -34.27
C MET A 135 -10.51 -2.68 -34.04
N TRP A 136 -10.31 -3.44 -35.12
CA TRP A 136 -9.81 -4.82 -35.02
C TRP A 136 -8.38 -4.89 -34.48
N ALA A 137 -7.53 -3.90 -34.79
CA ALA A 137 -6.18 -3.85 -34.25
C ALA A 137 -6.19 -3.71 -32.72
N HIS A 138 -7.08 -2.88 -32.18
CA HIS A 138 -7.28 -2.76 -30.73
C HIS A 138 -7.80 -4.06 -30.11
N LEU A 139 -8.75 -4.73 -30.77
CA LEU A 139 -9.27 -6.02 -30.31
C LEU A 139 -8.15 -7.06 -30.20
N VAL A 140 -7.35 -7.22 -31.26
CA VAL A 140 -6.21 -8.16 -31.29
C VAL A 140 -5.16 -7.79 -30.25
N ALA A 141 -4.82 -6.50 -30.12
CA ALA A 141 -3.85 -6.02 -29.14
C ALA A 141 -4.28 -6.34 -27.70
N VAL A 142 -5.55 -6.11 -27.34
CA VAL A 142 -6.06 -6.45 -26.00
C VAL A 142 -6.05 -7.95 -25.76
N HIS A 143 -6.45 -8.77 -26.73
CA HIS A 143 -6.39 -10.23 -26.60
C HIS A 143 -4.96 -10.71 -26.40
N PHE A 144 -4.00 -10.16 -27.14
CA PHE A 144 -2.58 -10.45 -26.96
C PHE A 144 -2.09 -10.06 -25.57
N VAL A 145 -2.38 -8.85 -25.10
CA VAL A 145 -2.00 -8.38 -23.75
C VAL A 145 -2.57 -9.28 -22.66
N VAL A 146 -3.84 -9.68 -22.78
CA VAL A 146 -4.49 -10.58 -21.83
C VAL A 146 -3.82 -11.96 -21.85
N LEU A 147 -3.64 -12.57 -23.02
CA LEU A 147 -2.98 -13.89 -23.11
C LEU A 147 -1.53 -13.85 -22.60
N PHE A 148 -0.79 -12.80 -22.95
CA PHE A 148 0.59 -12.61 -22.51
C PHE A 148 0.69 -12.41 -21.00
N THR A 149 -0.18 -11.58 -20.41
CA THR A 149 -0.23 -11.37 -18.95
C THR A 149 -0.60 -12.65 -18.21
N LEU A 150 -1.59 -13.41 -18.67
CA LEU A 150 -1.94 -14.71 -18.07
C LEU A 150 -0.80 -15.73 -18.18
N TRP A 151 -0.15 -15.81 -19.34
CA TRP A 151 0.99 -16.72 -19.54
C TRP A 151 2.15 -16.38 -18.60
N LEU A 152 2.52 -15.10 -18.51
CA LEU A 152 3.61 -14.64 -17.66
C LEU A 152 3.25 -14.79 -16.17
N LEU A 153 2.01 -14.50 -15.80
CA LEU A 153 1.50 -14.70 -14.44
C LEU A 153 1.53 -16.18 -14.05
N TRP A 154 1.15 -17.08 -14.95
CA TRP A 154 1.20 -18.52 -14.69
C TRP A 154 2.64 -19.01 -14.49
N ARG A 155 3.58 -18.56 -15.34
CA ARG A 155 5.02 -18.84 -15.19
C ARG A 155 5.51 -18.36 -13.83
N PHE A 156 5.21 -17.11 -13.47
CA PHE A 156 5.59 -16.50 -12.20
C PHE A 156 5.02 -17.27 -11.00
N ASN A 157 3.73 -17.61 -11.02
CA ASN A 157 3.09 -18.35 -9.92
C ASN A 157 3.73 -19.72 -9.72
N LYS A 158 4.04 -20.45 -10.80
CA LYS A 158 4.73 -21.74 -10.69
C LYS A 158 6.09 -21.63 -10.03
N ASP A 159 6.89 -20.64 -10.44
CA ASP A 159 8.22 -20.44 -9.88
C ASP A 159 8.15 -20.01 -8.40
N SER A 160 7.19 -19.17 -8.03
CA SER A 160 6.95 -18.73 -6.64
C SER A 160 6.46 -19.87 -5.73
N VAL A 161 5.58 -20.75 -6.24
CA VAL A 161 5.14 -21.95 -5.52
C VAL A 161 6.31 -22.93 -5.33
N LEU A 162 7.13 -23.12 -6.37
CA LEU A 162 8.31 -23.99 -6.28
C LEU A 162 9.28 -23.50 -5.21
N LEU A 163 9.59 -22.20 -5.18
CA LEU A 163 10.45 -21.59 -4.17
C LEU A 163 9.90 -21.84 -2.75
N ARG A 164 8.59 -21.68 -2.57
CA ARG A 164 7.93 -21.95 -1.29
C ARG A 164 8.04 -23.42 -0.89
N ILE A 165 7.82 -24.36 -1.81
CA ILE A 165 7.94 -25.79 -1.53
C ILE A 165 9.39 -26.15 -1.15
N MET A 166 10.39 -25.61 -1.87
CA MET A 166 11.80 -25.82 -1.54
C MET A 166 12.13 -25.27 -0.15
N PHE A 167 11.64 -24.08 0.19
CA PHE A 167 11.85 -23.49 1.51
C PHE A 167 11.20 -24.32 2.63
N LEU A 168 9.96 -24.77 2.44
CA LEU A 168 9.27 -25.62 3.42
C LEU A 168 9.95 -26.99 3.58
N GLY A 169 10.46 -27.56 2.50
CA GLY A 169 11.19 -28.83 2.53
C GLY A 169 12.56 -28.74 3.21
N ASN A 170 13.23 -27.59 3.14
CA ASN A 170 14.54 -27.35 3.74
C ASN A 170 14.47 -26.70 5.14
N SER A 171 13.31 -26.21 5.56
CA SER A 171 13.14 -25.58 6.87
C SER A 171 13.34 -26.60 7.99
N THR A 172 14.15 -26.25 9.00
CA THR A 172 14.32 -27.08 10.20
C THR A 172 12.97 -27.27 10.90
N GLY A 173 12.61 -28.49 11.28
CA GLY A 173 11.35 -28.80 11.96
C GLY A 173 11.08 -27.86 13.14
N GLY A 174 10.15 -26.93 12.95
CA GLY A 174 9.81 -25.90 13.93
C GLY A 174 8.54 -26.26 14.73
N GLY A 175 8.30 -25.55 15.82
CA GLY A 175 7.05 -25.68 16.60
C GLY A 175 5.76 -25.65 15.77
N PRO A 176 5.65 -24.82 14.70
CA PRO A 176 4.45 -24.79 13.85
C PRO A 176 4.21 -26.04 12.99
N SER A 177 5.23 -26.85 12.67
CA SER A 177 5.01 -28.07 11.86
C SER A 177 4.43 -29.23 12.67
N HIS A 178 4.49 -29.16 14.00
CA HIS A 178 4.04 -30.22 14.92
C HIS A 178 2.89 -29.78 15.84
N THR A 179 2.39 -28.55 15.70
CA THR A 179 1.26 -28.04 16.48
C THR A 179 0.06 -27.83 15.56
N VAL A 180 -1.11 -28.31 15.99
CA VAL A 180 -2.39 -28.08 15.30
C VAL A 180 -3.23 -27.18 16.18
N LEU A 181 -3.71 -26.07 15.62
CA LEU A 181 -4.69 -25.24 16.29
C LEU A 181 -6.06 -25.91 16.18
N VAL A 182 -6.59 -26.38 17.32
CA VAL A 182 -7.96 -26.88 17.40
C VAL A 182 -8.87 -25.73 17.81
N THR A 183 -9.77 -25.33 16.91
CA THR A 183 -10.85 -24.38 17.20
C THR A 183 -12.16 -25.14 17.45
N ASP A 184 -13.12 -24.49 18.11
CA ASP A 184 -14.50 -24.97 18.28
C ASP A 184 -14.68 -26.28 19.06
N ILE A 185 -14.06 -26.36 20.24
CA ILE A 185 -14.36 -27.41 21.21
C ILE A 185 -15.73 -27.14 21.85
N PRO A 186 -16.74 -28.02 21.64
CA PRO A 186 -18.06 -27.82 22.24
C PRO A 186 -17.95 -27.78 23.78
N ALA A 187 -18.82 -27.00 24.43
CA ALA A 187 -18.82 -26.63 25.86
C ALA A 187 -17.75 -25.61 26.32
N ILE A 188 -16.53 -25.65 25.80
CA ILE A 188 -15.47 -24.70 26.18
C ILE A 188 -15.66 -23.35 25.48
N SER A 189 -16.09 -23.34 24.21
CA SER A 189 -16.35 -22.09 23.47
C SER A 189 -17.43 -21.23 24.14
N GLU A 190 -18.49 -21.84 24.65
CA GLU A 190 -19.53 -21.13 25.41
C GLU A 190 -19.02 -20.60 26.75
N ALA A 191 -18.24 -21.40 27.49
CA ALA A 191 -17.66 -20.99 28.76
C ALA A 191 -16.65 -19.84 28.59
N VAL A 192 -15.78 -19.91 27.57
CA VAL A 192 -14.82 -18.84 27.23
C VAL A 192 -15.54 -17.60 26.72
N ALA A 193 -16.58 -17.74 25.89
CA ALA A 193 -17.39 -16.61 25.44
C ALA A 193 -18.14 -15.93 26.60
N ARG A 194 -18.64 -16.70 27.58
CA ARG A 194 -19.23 -16.16 28.82
C ARG A 194 -18.17 -15.43 29.65
N SER A 195 -17.02 -16.07 29.90
CA SER A 195 -15.91 -15.46 30.65
C SER A 195 -15.37 -14.18 29.99
N ALA A 196 -15.28 -14.14 28.67
CA ALA A 196 -14.87 -12.95 27.92
C ALA A 196 -15.89 -11.80 28.05
N LYS A 197 -17.20 -12.11 28.05
CA LYS A 197 -18.26 -11.12 28.31
C LYS A 197 -18.20 -10.60 29.75
N ASP A 198 -17.97 -11.48 30.72
CA ASP A 198 -17.87 -11.13 32.13
C ASP A 198 -16.63 -10.27 32.40
N ALA A 199 -15.48 -10.59 31.77
CA ALA A 199 -14.27 -9.80 31.82
C ALA A 199 -14.44 -8.42 31.16
N ALA A 200 -15.16 -8.34 30.04
CA ALA A 200 -15.50 -7.06 29.40
C ALA A 200 -16.43 -6.20 30.29
N ALA A 201 -17.41 -6.82 30.95
CA ALA A 201 -18.28 -6.15 31.91
C ALA A 201 -17.52 -5.66 33.15
N ALA A 202 -16.57 -6.46 33.67
CA ALA A 202 -15.69 -6.10 34.77
C ALA A 202 -14.75 -4.93 34.39
N LYS A 203 -14.16 -4.95 33.19
CA LYS A 203 -13.37 -3.81 32.68
C LYS A 203 -14.21 -2.54 32.59
N LYS A 204 -15.46 -2.64 32.13
CA LYS A 204 -16.38 -1.50 32.06
C LYS A 204 -16.75 -0.94 33.45
N LYS A 205 -16.76 -1.78 34.49
CA LYS A 205 -16.93 -1.37 35.90
C LYS A 205 -15.65 -0.79 36.52
N LEU A 206 -14.48 -1.26 36.10
CA LEU A 206 -13.16 -0.79 36.58
C LEU A 206 -12.71 0.52 35.92
N VAL A 207 -13.25 0.87 34.74
CA VAL A 207 -13.19 2.25 34.25
C VAL A 207 -13.94 3.10 35.26
N PRO A 208 -13.28 4.02 35.99
CA PRO A 208 -13.91 4.73 37.09
C PRO A 208 -15.09 5.53 36.55
N LEU A 209 -16.30 5.14 36.98
CA LEU A 209 -17.56 5.88 36.79
C LEU A 209 -17.58 7.23 37.52
N GLY A 210 -16.44 7.74 37.97
CA GLY A 210 -16.31 8.96 38.74
C GLY A 210 -15.05 9.71 38.34
N LEU A 211 -15.12 10.46 37.23
CA LEU A 211 -14.33 11.66 36.96
C LEU A 211 -14.77 12.38 35.66
N GLY A 212 -15.53 11.72 34.77
CA GLY A 212 -16.03 12.35 33.54
C GLY A 212 -17.37 13.09 33.66
N GLY A 213 -18.17 12.82 34.70
CA GLY A 213 -19.51 13.42 34.87
C GLY A 213 -19.49 14.85 35.43
N GLN A 214 -18.52 15.14 36.30
CA GLN A 214 -18.45 16.42 36.99
C GLN A 214 -17.75 17.50 36.13
N GLN A 215 -16.72 17.13 35.36
CA GLN A 215 -16.09 18.05 34.38
C GLN A 215 -17.04 18.43 33.24
N ARG A 216 -17.83 17.49 32.70
CA ARG A 216 -18.81 17.81 31.64
C ARG A 216 -19.94 18.74 32.09
N SER A 217 -20.32 18.69 33.36
CA SER A 217 -21.38 19.55 33.91
C SER A 217 -20.88 20.97 34.19
N VAL A 218 -19.60 21.12 34.56
CA VAL A 218 -18.95 22.43 34.69
C VAL A 218 -18.69 23.04 33.31
N GLU A 219 -18.20 22.25 32.36
CA GLU A 219 -17.92 22.70 30.98
C GLU A 219 -19.21 23.08 30.20
N MET A 220 -20.35 22.42 30.46
CA MET A 220 -21.63 22.85 29.88
C MET A 220 -22.18 24.13 30.53
N LYS A 221 -21.98 24.33 31.84
CA LYS A 221 -22.36 25.59 32.51
C LYS A 221 -21.52 26.77 32.04
N GLU A 222 -20.22 26.55 31.83
CA GLU A 222 -19.28 27.56 31.32
C GLU A 222 -19.57 27.92 29.86
N LYS A 223 -19.89 26.93 29.01
CA LYS A 223 -20.32 27.16 27.61
C LYS A 223 -21.70 27.82 27.51
N SER A 224 -22.62 27.54 28.43
CA SER A 224 -23.93 28.21 28.50
C SER A 224 -23.84 29.66 29.00
N ALA A 225 -22.90 29.95 29.90
CA ALA A 225 -22.65 31.33 30.36
C ALA A 225 -21.97 32.16 29.26
N ALA A 226 -20.99 31.58 28.56
CA ALA A 226 -20.34 32.23 27.43
C ALA A 226 -21.32 32.50 26.26
N ALA A 227 -22.24 31.57 25.98
CA ALA A 227 -23.25 31.76 24.93
C ALA A 227 -24.25 32.89 25.23
N GLY A 228 -24.51 33.21 26.50
CA GLY A 228 -25.34 34.36 26.89
C GLY A 228 -24.63 35.70 26.67
N GLU A 229 -23.32 35.75 26.90
CA GLU A 229 -22.50 36.95 26.74
C GLU A 229 -22.30 37.35 25.26
N TYR A 230 -22.29 36.37 24.33
CA TYR A 230 -22.26 36.64 22.89
C TYR A 230 -23.62 36.99 22.28
N ALA A 231 -24.73 36.70 22.96
CA ALA A 231 -26.08 37.03 22.49
C ALA A 231 -26.44 38.51 22.72
N GLU A 232 -25.93 39.13 23.78
CA GLU A 232 -26.14 40.57 24.05
C GLU A 232 -25.32 41.50 23.13
N LEU A 233 -24.27 40.98 22.49
CA LEU A 233 -23.40 41.74 21.58
C LEU A 233 -23.97 41.95 20.16
N TRP A 234 -25.06 41.26 19.79
CA TRP A 234 -25.63 41.29 18.44
C TRP A 234 -27.03 41.92 18.35
N GLU A 235 -27.63 42.36 19.45
CA GLU A 235 -28.94 43.05 19.45
C GLU A 235 -28.84 44.60 19.47
N GLY A 236 -27.84 45.15 18.77
CA GLY A 236 -27.82 46.57 18.39
C GLY A 236 -28.52 46.78 17.04
N PRO A 237 -29.34 47.84 16.84
CA PRO A 237 -30.13 48.00 15.62
C PRO A 237 -29.22 48.33 14.42
N ILE A 238 -29.04 47.36 13.52
CA ILE A 238 -28.29 47.55 12.27
C ILE A 238 -29.18 48.31 11.27
N SER A 239 -28.90 49.60 11.14
CA SER A 239 -29.41 50.49 10.10
C SER A 239 -28.98 50.02 8.70
N THR A 240 -29.96 49.86 7.82
CA THR A 240 -29.79 49.57 6.39
C THR A 240 -29.19 50.75 5.65
N ARG A 241 -28.01 50.59 5.03
CA ARG A 241 -27.62 51.45 3.89
C ARG A 241 -26.69 50.74 2.90
N TRP A 242 -27.26 50.45 1.73
CA TRP A 242 -26.57 50.09 0.49
C TRP A 242 -25.81 51.28 -0.09
N VAL A 243 -24.57 51.08 -0.55
CA VAL A 243 -23.85 51.80 -1.63
C VAL A 243 -22.78 50.79 -2.13
N GLY A 244 -22.60 50.38 -3.39
CA GLY A 244 -22.95 50.96 -4.68
C GLY A 244 -21.67 51.40 -5.42
N GLY A 245 -21.13 50.55 -6.32
CA GLY A 245 -20.07 50.85 -7.30
C GLY A 245 -18.66 51.09 -6.70
N ARG A 246 -17.56 50.76 -7.37
CA ARG A 246 -17.22 50.55 -8.78
C ARG A 246 -16.05 49.58 -8.84
#